data_AF-X0XZL1-F1
#
_entry.id   AF-X0XZL1-F1
#
_cell.length_a   1.000
_cell.length_b   1.000
_cell.length_c   1.000
_cell.angle_alpha   90.00
_cell.angle_beta   90.00
_cell.angle_gamma   90.00
#
_symmetry.space_group_name_H-M   'P 1'
#
loop_
_entity.id
_entity.type
_entity.pdbx_description
1 polymer ?
#
loop_
_entity_poly.entity_id
_entity_poly.type
_entity_poly.pdbx_seq_one_letter_code
_entity_poly.pdbx_strand_id
1 'polypeptide(L)' 'LQAVPKVKLIGYYSDMYKVEFGLPKFNMYRRVLARVLARDFVEPGLMDEEAAVATARLLLRENPKRIFGV' A
#
# COMPACT_ATOMS: atom_id res chain seq x y z
N LEU A 1 2.37 0.05 9.62
CA LEU A 1 3.37 0.84 8.84
C LEU A 1 4.46 1.47 9.70
N GLN A 2 4.29 1.53 11.02
CA GLN A 2 5.17 2.31 11.91
C GLN A 2 6.45 1.58 12.36
N ALA A 3 6.43 0.23 12.41
CA ALA A 3 7.55 -0.54 12.97
C ALA A 3 8.47 -1.18 11.92
N VAL A 4 7.92 -1.66 10.80
CA VAL A 4 8.71 -2.34 9.76
C VAL A 4 9.18 -1.29 8.74
N PRO A 5 10.47 -1.28 8.35
CA PRO A 5 10.96 -0.40 7.30
C PRO A 5 10.12 -0.54 6.03
N LYS A 6 9.62 0.59 5.52
CA LYS A 6 8.67 0.63 4.39
C LYS A 6 9.17 -0.17 3.19
N VAL A 7 10.47 -0.16 2.92
CA VAL A 7 11.11 -0.88 1.79
C VAL A 7 11.03 -2.41 1.90
N LYS A 8 10.72 -2.96 3.07
CA LYS A 8 10.59 -4.41 3.31
C LYS A 8 9.14 -4.91 3.24
N LEU A 9 8.17 -4.01 3.02
CA LEU A 9 6.75 -4.35 3.04
C LEU A 9 6.21 -4.49 1.61
N ILE A 10 5.53 -5.60 1.35
CA ILE A 10 4.68 -5.77 0.17
C ILE A 10 3.24 -5.51 0.61
N GLY A 11 2.56 -4.59 -0.07
CA GLY A 11 1.25 -4.12 0.35
C GLY A 11 0.19 -5.22 0.34
N TYR A 12 -0.07 -5.81 -0.83
CA TYR A 12 -1.13 -6.80 -0.97
C TYR A 12 -0.96 -7.69 -2.20
N TYR A 13 -1.49 -8.91 -2.15
CA TYR A 13 -1.67 -9.82 -3.27
C TYR A 13 -3.09 -10.40 -3.22
N SER A 14 -3.69 -10.69 -4.38
CA SER A 14 -5.12 -11.04 -4.43
C SER A 14 -5.43 -12.48 -4.06
N ASP A 15 -4.46 -13.39 -4.24
CA ASP A 15 -4.64 -14.84 -4.16
C ASP A 15 -5.96 -15.27 -4.84
N MET A 16 -6.10 -14.85 -6.09
CA MET A 16 -7.33 -14.99 -6.85
C MET A 16 -7.22 -16.20 -7.78
N TYR A 17 -8.20 -17.08 -7.70
CA TYR A 17 -8.35 -18.16 -8.68
C TYR A 17 -8.90 -17.66 -10.02
N LYS A 18 -9.69 -16.57 -9.99
CA LYS A 18 -10.30 -15.93 -11.16
C LYS A 18 -10.03 -14.43 -11.14
N VAL A 19 -9.78 -13.85 -12.31
CA VAL A 19 -9.28 -12.47 -12.47
C VAL A 19 -10.28 -11.44 -11.95
N GLU A 20 -11.57 -11.73 -12.07
CA GLU A 20 -12.69 -10.91 -11.63
C GLU A 20 -12.63 -10.58 -10.13
N PHE A 21 -12.03 -11.46 -9.32
CA PHE A 21 -11.87 -11.24 -7.89
C PHE A 21 -10.73 -10.29 -7.53
N GLY A 22 -9.82 -9.98 -8.46
CA GLY A 22 -8.68 -9.12 -8.19
C GLY A 22 -9.11 -7.72 -7.80
N LEU A 23 -9.90 -7.08 -8.66
CA LEU A 23 -10.32 -5.70 -8.46
C LEU A 23 -11.05 -5.44 -7.13
N PRO A 24 -12.09 -6.20 -6.73
CA PRO A 24 -12.78 -5.95 -5.47
C PRO A 24 -11.86 -6.16 -4.25
N LYS A 25 -10.97 -7.17 -4.27
CA LYS A 25 -10.01 -7.40 -3.17
C LYS A 25 -8.99 -6.27 -3.06
N PHE A 26 -8.39 -5.86 -4.18
CA PHE A 26 -7.46 -4.72 -4.18
C PHE A 26 -8.15 -3.41 -3.79
N ASN A 27 -9.42 -3.19 -4.17
CA ASN A 27 -10.20 -2.03 -3.74
C ASN A 27 -10.42 -1.99 -2.24
N MET A 28 -10.76 -3.12 -1.63
CA MET A 28 -10.89 -3.25 -0.17
C MET A 28 -9.57 -2.84 0.50
N TYR A 29 -8.45 -3.43 0.08
CA TYR A 29 -7.14 -3.11 0.66
C TYR A 29 -6.77 -1.62 0.47
N ARG A 30 -6.98 -1.06 -0.73
CA ARG A 30 -6.72 0.36 -1.00
C ARG A 30 -7.48 1.29 -0.05
N ARG A 31 -8.74 0.99 0.27
CA ARG A 31 -9.55 1.78 1.22
C ARG A 31 -9.01 1.71 2.64
N VAL A 32 -8.55 0.54 3.08
CA VAL A 32 -7.94 0.37 4.41
C VAL A 32 -6.60 1.11 4.47
N LEU A 33 -5.74 0.93 3.46
CA LEU A 33 -4.46 1.60 3.38
C LEU A 33 -4.61 3.13 3.35
N ALA A 34 -5.55 3.65 2.57
CA ALA A 34 -5.84 5.09 2.52
C ALA A 34 -6.27 5.62 3.90
N ARG A 35 -7.13 4.88 4.61
CA ARG A 35 -7.56 5.26 5.96
C ARG A 35 -6.41 5.32 6.96
N VAL A 36 -5.53 4.31 6.95
CA VAL A 36 -4.35 4.25 7.82
C VAL A 36 -3.38 5.39 7.50
N LEU A 37 -3.12 5.64 6.21
CA LEU A 37 -2.24 6.73 5.79
C LEU A 37 -2.80 8.10 6.16
N ALA A 38 -4.10 8.32 5.97
CA ALA A 38 -4.75 9.56 6.35
C ALA A 38 -4.67 9.79 7.87
N ARG A 39 -5.14 8.82 8.68
CA ARG A 39 -5.26 8.99 10.14
C ARG A 39 -3.94 8.98 10.89
N ASP A 40 -3.02 8.11 10.49
CA ASP A 40 -1.81 7.87 11.28
C ASP A 40 -0.62 8.69 10.79
N PHE A 41 -0.71 9.32 9.59
CA PHE A 41 0.40 10.08 9.00
C PHE A 41 0.01 11.48 8.55
N VAL A 42 -1.09 11.65 7.81
CA VAL A 42 -1.47 12.96 7.27
C VAL A 42 -2.13 13.85 8.33
N GLU A 43 -3.18 13.35 9.00
CA GLU A 43 -3.89 14.09 10.06
C GLU A 43 -2.96 14.56 11.20
N PRO A 44 -1.99 13.75 11.68
CA PRO A 44 -1.05 14.19 12.72
C PRO A 44 0.09 15.08 12.19
N GLY A 45 0.14 15.37 10.88
CA GLY A 45 1.15 16.21 10.25
C GLY A 45 2.53 15.55 10.08
N LEU A 46 2.62 14.22 10.11
CA LEU A 46 3.88 13.49 9.92
C LEU A 46 4.27 13.36 8.44
N MET A 47 3.28 13.43 7.54
CA MET A 47 3.45 13.42 6.08
C MET A 47 2.42 14.36 5.45
N ASP A 48 2.76 14.94 4.30
CA ASP A 48 1.74 15.50 3.42
C ASP A 48 1.02 14.39 2.63
N GLU A 49 -0.07 14.76 1.95
CA GLU A 49 -0.86 13.82 1.16
C GLU A 49 -0.02 13.18 0.04
N GLU A 50 0.85 13.95 -0.62
CA GLU A 50 1.69 13.44 -1.71
C GLU A 50 2.68 12.37 -1.22
N ALA A 51 3.36 12.59 -0.08
CA ALA A 51 4.25 11.60 0.52
C ALA A 51 3.49 10.36 1.02
N ALA A 52 2.26 10.53 1.50
CA ALA A 52 1.40 9.41 1.86
C ALA A 52 1.03 8.56 0.62
N VAL A 53 0.63 9.19 -0.48
CA VAL A 53 0.34 8.50 -1.76
C VAL A 53 1.60 7.86 -2.33
N ALA A 54 2.76 8.52 -2.27
CA ALA A 54 4.04 7.96 -2.66
C ALA A 54 4.39 6.71 -1.83
N THR A 55 4.13 6.75 -0.52
CA THR A 55 4.28 5.58 0.35
C THR A 55 3.35 4.44 -0.06
N ALA A 56 2.09 4.72 -0.44
CA ALA A 56 1.17 3.71 -0.93
C ALA A 56 1.68 3.06 -2.24
N ARG A 57 2.19 3.88 -3.16
CA ARG A 57 2.80 3.42 -4.41
C ARG A 57 4.03 2.54 -4.17
N LEU A 58 4.89 2.93 -3.22
CA LEU A 58 6.06 2.15 -2.80
C LEU A 58 5.63 0.74 -2.37
N LEU A 59 4.62 0.63 -1.52
CA LEU A 59 4.13 -0.63 -0.97
C LEU A 59 3.43 -1.51 -2.02
N LEU A 60 2.58 -0.90 -2.86
CA LEU A 60 1.72 -1.62 -3.80
C LEU A 60 2.41 -1.99 -5.11
N ARG A 61 3.47 -1.27 -5.50
CA ARG A 61 4.07 -1.45 -6.84
C ARG A 61 5.59 -1.52 -6.82
N GLU A 62 6.28 -0.59 -6.18
CA GLU A 62 7.73 -0.45 -6.33
C GLU A 62 8.50 -1.50 -5.52
N ASN A 63 8.06 -1.80 -4.29
CA ASN A 63 8.66 -2.86 -3.48
C ASN A 63 8.51 -4.24 -4.14
N PRO A 64 7.32 -4.68 -4.61
CA PRO A 64 7.20 -5.93 -5.35
C PRO A 64 8.16 -6.00 -6.54
N LYS A 65 8.23 -4.95 -7.36
CA LYS A 65 9.16 -4.87 -8.49
C LYS A 65 10.62 -5.05 -8.06
N ARG A 66 11.05 -4.28 -7.06
CA ARG A 66 12.42 -4.31 -6.53
C ARG A 66 12.78 -5.66 -5.89
N ILE A 67 11.85 -6.26 -5.13
CA ILE A 67 12.08 -7.50 -4.39
C ILE A 67 12.11 -8.71 -5.33
N PHE A 68 11.23 -8.74 -6.33
CA PHE A 68 11.13 -9.86 -7.29
C PHE A 68 11.92 -9.64 -8.59
N GLY A 69 12.54 -8.48 -8.79
CA GLY A 69 13.37 -8.17 -9.96
C GLY A 69 12.59 -8.02 -11.27
N VAL A 70 11.39 -7.41 -11.22
CA VAL A 70 10.46 -7.24 -12.36
C VAL A 70 10.09 -5.80 -12.66
#